data_AF-A0A7V5CXS3-F1
#
_entry.id   AF-A0A7V5CXS3-F1
#
_cell.length_a   1.000
_cell.length_b   1.000
_cell.length_c   1.000
_cell.angle_alpha   90.00
_cell.angle_beta   90.00
_cell.angle_gamma   90.00
#
_symmetry.space_group_name_H-M   'P 1'
#
loop_
_entity.id
_entity.type
_entity.pdbx_description
1 polymer ?
#
loop_
_entity_poly.entity_id
_entity_poly.type
_entity_poly.pdbx_seq_one_letter_code
_entity_poly.pdbx_strand_id
1 'polypeptide(L)'
;MRIKATMTSRPIRTLLAWSCGKDSAHALSILSQTPGVEVAGLLTTINASVARVSMHGVHISVLESQAHACGLPLHVVPLPDPCTNDQYEAAMAEAL
;
A
#
# COMPACT_ATOMS: atom_id res chain seq x y z
N MET A 1 18.20 -24.42 29.53
CA MET A 1 18.92 -23.72 28.44
C MET A 1 18.55 -24.39 27.11
N ARG A 2 17.71 -23.76 26.29
CA ARG A 2 17.47 -24.19 24.89
C ARG A 2 17.71 -22.98 23.99
N ILE A 3 18.91 -22.91 23.44
CA ILE A 3 19.21 -22.08 22.29
C ILE A 3 18.88 -22.93 21.06
N LYS A 4 17.88 -22.51 20.29
CA LYS A 4 17.80 -22.79 18.84
C LYS A 4 17.12 -21.60 18.18
N ALA A 5 17.87 -20.51 18.02
CA ALA A 5 17.59 -19.56 16.97
C ALA A 5 18.47 -19.96 15.79
N THR A 6 17.88 -20.50 14.73
CA THR A 6 18.59 -20.71 13.46
C THR A 6 17.63 -20.43 12.31
N MET A 7 18.17 -19.67 11.34
CA MET A 7 17.57 -19.13 10.12
C MET A 7 16.87 -17.78 10.26
N THR A 8 17.66 -16.71 10.34
CA THR A 8 17.21 -15.36 9.93
C THR A 8 17.13 -15.33 8.40
N SER A 9 16.05 -15.86 7.81
CA SER A 9 15.74 -15.57 6.42
C SER A 9 15.46 -14.07 6.30
N ARG A 10 15.97 -13.42 5.25
CA ARG A 10 15.63 -12.02 4.96
C ARG A 10 14.10 -11.87 4.92
N PRO A 11 13.52 -10.85 5.57
CA PRO A 11 12.07 -10.66 5.55
C PRO A 11 11.59 -10.47 4.11
N ILE A 12 10.37 -10.92 3.84
CA ILE A 12 9.66 -10.66 2.59
C ILE A 12 9.28 -9.19 2.58
N ARG A 13 9.80 -8.47 1.59
CA ARG A 13 9.43 -7.07 1.36
C ARG A 13 8.05 -7.02 0.73
N THR A 14 7.15 -6.29 1.37
CA THR A 14 5.73 -6.27 1.04
C THR A 14 5.28 -4.84 0.76
N LEU A 15 4.63 -4.63 -0.38
CA LEU A 15 3.79 -3.46 -0.61
C LEU A 15 2.38 -3.78 -0.11
N LEU A 16 1.81 -2.88 0.68
CA LEU A 16 0.43 -3.01 1.17
C LEU A 16 -0.51 -2.17 0.32
N ALA A 17 -1.53 -2.81 -0.26
CA ALA A 17 -2.64 -2.08 -0.88
C ALA A 17 -3.36 -1.22 0.18
N TRP A 18 -3.32 0.09 0.00
CA TRP A 18 -3.79 1.08 0.96
C TRP A 18 -5.00 1.82 0.42
N SER A 19 -6.16 1.66 1.05
CA SER A 19 -7.41 2.29 0.62
C SER A 19 -7.79 3.54 1.43
N CYS A 20 -6.91 3.96 2.36
CA CYS A 20 -7.18 4.95 3.41
C CYS A 20 -8.23 4.54 4.46
N GLY A 21 -8.77 3.32 4.35
CA GLY A 21 -9.81 2.81 5.23
C GLY A 21 -9.27 2.08 6.47
N LYS A 22 -10.18 1.80 7.41
CA LYS A 22 -9.86 1.03 8.63
C LYS A 22 -9.29 -0.36 8.34
N ASP A 23 -9.69 -1.01 7.24
CA ASP A 23 -9.31 -2.39 6.94
C ASP A 23 -7.86 -2.46 6.45
N SER A 24 -7.41 -1.52 5.59
CA SER A 24 -5.99 -1.41 5.24
C SER A 24 -5.13 -0.98 6.43
N ALA A 25 -5.65 -0.09 7.29
CA ALA A 25 -4.95 0.29 8.52
C ALA A 25 -4.81 -0.89 9.50
N HIS A 26 -5.85 -1.72 9.62
CA HIS A 26 -5.79 -2.94 10.41
C HIS A 26 -4.81 -3.96 9.82
N ALA A 27 -4.82 -4.16 8.49
CA ALA A 27 -3.86 -5.03 7.80
C ALA A 27 -2.41 -4.57 8.05
N LEU A 28 -2.13 -3.26 8.00
CA LEU A 28 -0.82 -2.70 8.34
C LEU A 28 -0.40 -3.06 9.77
N SER A 29 -1.32 -2.92 10.73
CA SER A 29 -1.08 -3.25 12.14
C SER A 29 -0.73 -4.73 12.35
N ILE A 30 -1.40 -5.64 11.62
CA ILE A 30 -1.09 -7.07 11.69
C ILE A 30 0.25 -7.39 11.01
N LEU A 31 0.51 -6.83 9.82
CA LEU A 31 1.74 -7.10 9.08
C LEU A 31 2.99 -6.58 9.80
N SER A 32 2.91 -5.44 10.49
CA SER A 32 4.04 -4.89 11.26
C SER A 32 4.46 -5.77 12.44
N GLN A 33 3.58 -6.65 12.91
CA GLN A 33 3.83 -7.61 13.98
C GLN A 33 4.12 -9.02 13.46
N THR A 34 4.02 -9.25 12.15
CA THR A 34 4.17 -10.57 11.54
C THR A 34 5.66 -10.88 11.32
N PRO A 35 6.23 -11.92 11.96
CA PRO A 35 7.62 -12.29 11.76
C PRO A 35 7.91 -12.63 10.30
N GLY A 36 9.01 -12.11 9.77
CA GLY A 36 9.41 -12.36 8.38
C GLY A 36 8.74 -11.47 7.33
N VAL A 37 7.94 -10.48 7.73
CA VAL A 37 7.38 -9.45 6.83
C VAL A 37 8.04 -8.11 7.10
N GLU A 38 8.43 -7.42 6.04
CA GLU A 38 8.83 -6.01 6.05
C GLU A 38 7.83 -5.25 5.17
N VAL A 39 6.94 -4.46 5.77
CA VAL A 39 6.08 -3.55 4.99
C VAL A 39 6.97 -2.42 4.49
N ALA A 40 7.29 -2.49 3.20
CA ALA A 40 8.26 -1.61 2.56
C ALA A 40 7.62 -0.33 1.99
N GLY A 41 6.29 -0.30 1.87
CA GLY A 41 5.55 0.83 1.33
C GLY A 41 4.06 0.57 1.21
N LEU A 42 3.32 1.63 0.93
CA LEU A 42 1.89 1.64 0.65
C LEU A 42 1.68 1.82 -0.86
N LEU A 43 0.67 1.17 -1.43
CA LEU A 43 0.30 1.27 -2.83
C LEU A 43 -1.18 1.65 -2.94
N THR A 44 -1.50 2.72 -3.68
CA THR A 44 -2.87 3.20 -3.83
C THR A 44 -3.13 3.70 -5.24
N THR A 45 -4.27 3.32 -5.83
CA THR A 45 -4.76 3.94 -7.06
C THR A 45 -5.56 5.20 -6.78
N ILE A 46 -5.38 6.22 -7.62
CA ILE A 46 -6.16 7.46 -7.56
C ILE A 46 -6.79 7.76 -8.92
N ASN A 47 -7.95 8.39 -8.91
CA ASN A 47 -8.50 9.04 -10.09
C ASN A 47 -7.72 10.33 -10.33
N ALA A 48 -6.99 10.37 -11.45
CA ALA A 48 -6.11 11.48 -11.79
C ALA A 48 -6.87 12.80 -12.05
N SER A 49 -8.14 12.73 -12.47
CA SER A 49 -8.93 13.93 -12.82
C SER A 49 -9.41 14.73 -11.59
N VAL A 50 -9.60 14.05 -10.45
CA VAL A 50 -10.15 14.66 -9.22
C VAL A 50 -9.24 14.51 -8.01
N ALA A 51 -8.03 13.97 -8.18
CA ALA A 51 -7.02 13.77 -7.14
C ALA A 51 -7.56 13.04 -5.89
N ARG A 52 -8.33 11.96 -6.13
CA ARG A 52 -8.98 11.17 -5.07
C ARG A 52 -8.77 9.69 -5.26
N VAL A 53 -8.70 8.95 -4.15
CA VAL A 53 -8.71 7.48 -4.14
C VAL A 53 -9.97 6.99 -4.84
N SER A 54 -9.82 6.17 -5.88
CA SER A 54 -10.86 5.89 -6.87
C SER A 54 -12.16 5.29 -6.30
N MET A 55 -12.08 4.53 -5.20
CA MET A 55 -13.24 3.84 -4.61
C MET A 55 -13.91 4.60 -3.44
N HIS A 56 -13.15 5.40 -2.70
CA HIS A 56 -13.62 6.01 -1.45
C HIS A 56 -13.62 7.54 -1.47
N GLY A 57 -13.17 8.15 -2.57
CA GLY A 57 -13.21 9.60 -2.73
C GLY A 57 -12.29 10.37 -1.77
N VAL A 58 -11.39 9.69 -1.05
CA VAL A 58 -10.45 10.31 -0.13
C VAL A 58 -9.46 11.15 -0.94
N HIS A 59 -9.31 12.43 -0.59
CA HIS A 59 -8.41 13.35 -1.29
C HIS A 59 -6.95 12.95 -1.08
N ILE A 60 -6.11 13.16 -2.10
CA ILE A 60 -4.69 12.77 -2.08
C ILE A 60 -3.93 13.34 -0.87
N SER A 61 -4.26 14.55 -0.43
CA SER A 61 -3.61 15.16 0.75
C SER A 61 -3.84 14.37 2.05
N VAL A 62 -4.99 13.71 2.20
CA VAL A 62 -5.28 12.85 3.36
C VAL A 62 -4.52 11.53 3.23
N LEU A 63 -4.48 10.96 2.02
CA LEU A 63 -3.70 9.77 1.71
C LEU A 63 -2.20 9.98 2.04
N GLU A 64 -1.63 11.09 1.59
CA GLU A 64 -0.23 11.48 1.86
C GLU A 64 0.00 11.70 3.36
N SER A 65 -0.92 12.37 4.05
CA SER A 65 -0.82 12.58 5.50
C SER A 65 -0.85 11.26 6.28
N GLN A 66 -1.67 10.30 5.85
CA GLN A 66 -1.71 8.96 6.45
C GLN A 66 -0.41 8.20 6.20
N ALA A 67 0.10 8.18 4.97
CA ALA A 67 1.38 7.53 4.65
C ALA A 67 2.54 8.12 5.46
N HIS A 68 2.57 9.45 5.58
CA HIS A 68 3.54 10.16 6.41
C HIS A 68 3.42 9.77 7.89
N ALA A 69 2.20 9.73 8.43
CA ALA A 69 1.96 9.30 9.82
C ALA A 69 2.36 7.83 10.07
N CYS A 70 2.25 6.96 9.05
CA CYS A 70 2.72 5.59 9.09
C CYS A 70 4.25 5.47 8.94
N GLY A 71 4.95 6.53 8.55
CA GLY A 71 6.38 6.49 8.27
C GLY A 71 6.76 5.61 7.08
N LEU A 72 5.82 5.40 6.14
CA LEU A 72 5.99 4.52 5.00
C LEU A 72 5.99 5.32 3.68
N PRO A 73 6.80 4.92 2.68
CA PRO A 73 6.72 5.49 1.36
C PRO A 73 5.37 5.14 0.72
N LEU A 74 4.84 6.07 -0.07
CA LEU A 74 3.58 5.92 -0.78
C LEU A 74 3.83 5.85 -2.28
N HIS A 75 3.36 4.76 -2.90
CA HIS A 75 3.31 4.56 -4.33
C HIS A 75 1.90 4.85 -4.83
N VAL A 76 1.75 5.97 -5.55
CA VAL A 76 0.47 6.38 -6.13
C VAL A 76 0.41 5.93 -7.58
N VAL A 77 -0.68 5.23 -7.94
CA VAL A 77 -0.95 4.80 -9.32
C VAL A 77 -2.10 5.64 -9.87
N PRO A 78 -1.83 6.65 -10.71
CA PRO A 78 -2.88 7.47 -11.31
C PRO A 78 -3.63 6.66 -12.37
N LEU A 79 -4.96 6.70 -12.31
CA LEU A 79 -5.86 6.06 -13.27
C LEU A 79 -6.65 7.14 -14.04
N PRO A 80 -6.95 6.90 -15.34
CA PRO A 80 -7.86 7.75 -16.11
C PRO A 80 -9.29 7.67 -15.58
N ASP A 81 -10.16 8.56 -16.04
CA ASP A 81 -11.59 8.53 -15.74
C ASP A 81 -12.42 8.88 -17.00
N PRO A 82 -13.25 7.96 -17.53
CA PRO A 82 -13.45 6.58 -17.07
C PRO A 82 -12.21 5.69 -17.27
N CYS A 83 -12.04 4.68 -16.42
CA CYS A 83 -10.97 3.68 -16.53
C CYS A 83 -11.54 2.33 -16.96
N THR A 84 -11.03 1.75 -18.04
CA THR A 84 -11.28 0.34 -18.38
C THR A 84 -10.40 -0.58 -17.52
N ASN A 85 -10.74 -1.87 -17.48
CA ASN A 85 -9.91 -2.86 -16.77
C ASN A 85 -8.51 -2.99 -17.41
N ASP A 86 -8.42 -2.98 -18.75
CA ASP A 86 -7.12 -3.04 -19.45
C ASP A 86 -6.22 -1.85 -19.11
N GLN A 87 -6.80 -0.64 -18.97
CA GLN A 87 -6.06 0.54 -18.52
C GLN A 87 -5.59 0.41 -17.07
N TYR A 88 -6.43 -0.14 -16.20
CA TYR A 88 -6.07 -0.42 -14.81
C TYR A 88 -4.91 -1.42 -14.72
N GLU A 89 -5.01 -2.54 -15.44
CA GLU A 89 -3.97 -3.58 -15.45
C GLU A 89 -2.64 -3.04 -16.00
N ALA A 90 -2.68 -2.24 -17.07
CA ALA A 90 -1.49 -1.59 -17.62
C ALA A 90 -0.83 -0.64 -16.61
N ALA A 91 -1.61 0.22 -15.94
CA ALA A 91 -1.09 1.15 -14.95
C ALA A 91 -0.51 0.43 -13.71
N MET A 92 -1.15 -0.65 -13.27
CA MET A 92 -0.65 -1.48 -12.16
C MET A 92 0.62 -2.25 -12.54
N ALA A 93 0.71 -2.74 -13.77
CA ALA A 93 1.91 -3.43 -14.27
C ALA A 93 3.11 -2.48 -14.41
N GLU A 94 2.88 -1.19 -14.69
CA GLU A 94 3.94 -0.18 -14.71
C GLU A 94 4.43 0.19 -13.30
N ALA A 95 3.56 0.08 -12.30
CA ALA A 95 3.85 0.47 -10.92
C ALA A 95 4.56 -0.61 -10.06
N LEU A 96 4.59 -1.87 -10.53
CA LEU A 96 5.09 -3.05 -9.80
C LEU A 96 6.37 -3.61 -10.43
#